data_AF-A0A961Z3M2-F1
#
_entry.id   AF-A0A961Z3M2-F1
#
_cell.length_a   1.000
_cell.length_b   1.000
_cell.length_c   1.000
_cell.angle_alpha   90.00
_cell.angle_beta   90.00
_cell.angle_gamma   90.00
#
_symmetry.space_group_name_H-M   'P 1'
#
loop_
_entity.id
_entity.type
_entity.pdbx_description
1 polymer ?
#
loop_
_entity_poly.entity_id
_entity_poly.type
_entity_poly.pdbx_seq_one_letter_code
_entity_poly.pdbx_strand_id
1 'polypeptide(L)'
;MTMRRLIPAGVLMSVLCGSALAVPATPPNPVPRPDVGIVIAPEATSTALRPVAEALDRNDGASALAAARALPSGTVRETALWLVARSSVDGIDAQARFSLLDALAGWPDLALIQRRAEATLFEEDPDARGIARAMGSRQPAGFEGRILAARRHLSANERTAAANIIRPLWRTARLSSGAEALVIRDFAPLLTAQDHI
;
A
#
# COMPACT_ATOMS: atom_id res chain seq x y z
N MET A 1 4.30 61.99 -45.17
CA MET A 1 4.09 61.84 -46.63
C MET A 1 4.84 60.58 -47.06
N THR A 2 4.24 59.40 -46.96
CA THR A 2 3.41 58.68 -47.96
C THR A 2 4.19 58.16 -49.18
N MET A 3 3.98 56.86 -49.43
CA MET A 3 4.10 56.10 -50.69
C MET A 3 5.42 55.42 -51.09
N ARG A 4 5.55 54.19 -50.59
CA ARG A 4 5.65 52.90 -51.33
C ARG A 4 5.47 52.98 -52.87
N ARG A 5 6.42 52.38 -53.62
CA ARG A 5 6.24 51.31 -54.65
C ARG A 5 7.57 51.08 -55.42
N LEU A 6 8.13 49.88 -55.40
CA LEU A 6 8.02 48.75 -56.38
C LEU A 6 9.31 48.62 -57.20
N ILE A 7 10.04 47.51 -57.14
CA ILE A 7 10.64 46.71 -58.26
C ILE A 7 11.07 45.31 -57.67
N PRO A 8 11.45 44.26 -58.44
CA PRO A 8 10.58 43.24 -59.04
C PRO A 8 10.87 41.79 -58.59
N ALA A 9 10.10 40.88 -59.21
CA ALA A 9 10.22 39.42 -59.25
C ALA A 9 11.66 38.86 -59.22
N GLY A 10 11.92 38.04 -58.21
CA GLY A 10 12.98 37.04 -58.18
C GLY A 10 12.36 35.68 -57.90
N VAL A 11 12.50 34.77 -58.86
CA VAL A 11 12.13 33.36 -58.79
C VAL A 11 12.84 32.72 -57.59
N LEU A 12 12.09 32.13 -56.66
CA LEU A 12 12.66 31.20 -55.68
C LEU A 12 12.07 29.81 -55.92
N MET A 13 12.94 28.93 -56.37
CA MET A 13 12.74 27.48 -56.42
C MET A 13 12.09 26.98 -55.13
N SER A 14 10.96 26.31 -55.29
CA SER A 14 10.47 25.35 -54.31
C SER A 14 11.51 24.26 -54.12
N VAL A 15 12.15 24.23 -52.95
CA VAL A 15 12.70 23.00 -52.40
C VAL A 15 11.83 22.66 -51.19
N LEU A 16 10.89 21.74 -51.41
CA LEU A 16 10.29 20.99 -50.32
C LEU A 16 11.43 20.25 -49.62
N CYS A 17 11.90 20.78 -48.50
CA CYS A 17 12.67 19.98 -47.56
C CYS A 17 11.65 19.04 -46.90
N GLY A 18 11.62 17.79 -47.37
CA GLY A 18 10.76 16.75 -46.82
C GLY A 18 11.01 16.60 -45.33
N SER A 19 10.02 16.97 -44.52
CA SER A 19 9.96 16.54 -43.14
C SER A 19 9.84 15.02 -43.14
N ALA A 20 10.92 14.32 -42.82
CA ALA A 20 10.83 12.93 -42.41
C ALA A 20 10.03 12.93 -41.10
N LEU A 21 8.77 12.51 -41.18
CA LEU A 21 7.96 12.19 -40.01
C LEU A 21 8.73 11.12 -39.22
N ALA A 22 9.27 11.52 -38.07
CA ALA A 22 9.70 10.55 -37.08
C ALA A 22 8.44 9.76 -36.67
N VAL A 23 8.36 8.50 -37.08
CA VAL A 23 7.32 7.58 -36.62
C VAL A 23 7.47 7.48 -35.10
N PRO A 24 6.43 7.80 -34.30
CA PRO A 24 6.51 7.56 -32.87
C PRO A 24 6.73 6.07 -32.66
N ALA A 25 7.85 5.70 -32.03
CA ALA A 25 8.07 4.35 -31.58
C ALA A 25 6.89 3.96 -30.69
N THR A 26 6.08 3.01 -31.16
CA THR A 26 4.99 2.45 -30.36
C THR A 26 5.62 1.89 -29.09
N PRO A 27 5.16 2.25 -27.88
CA PRO A 27 5.62 1.55 -26.68
C PRO A 27 5.39 0.05 -26.92
N PRO A 28 6.34 -0.82 -26.52
CA PRO A 28 6.15 -2.25 -26.68
C PRO A 28 4.79 -2.63 -26.11
N ASN A 29 4.00 -3.38 -26.88
CA ASN A 29 2.74 -3.92 -26.39
C ASN A 29 3.00 -4.54 -25.01
N PRO A 30 2.20 -4.22 -23.98
CA PRO A 30 2.35 -4.88 -22.71
C PRO A 30 2.26 -6.38 -22.98
N VAL A 31 3.33 -7.10 -22.62
CA VAL A 31 3.32 -8.56 -22.64
C VAL A 31 2.10 -8.97 -21.80
N PRO A 32 1.18 -9.78 -22.33
CA PRO A 32 0.10 -10.32 -21.51
C PRO A 32 0.75 -10.99 -20.30
N ARG A 33 0.58 -10.38 -19.13
CA ARG A 33 0.89 -11.04 -17.85
C ARG A 33 0.04 -12.32 -17.86
N PRO A 34 0.57 -13.49 -17.43
CA PRO A 34 -0.27 -14.67 -17.33
C PRO A 34 -1.51 -14.29 -16.54
N ASP A 35 -2.66 -14.43 -17.19
CA ASP A 35 -3.95 -14.43 -16.52
C ASP A 35 -3.79 -15.47 -15.43
N VAL A 36 -3.98 -15.10 -14.16
CA VAL A 36 -4.05 -16.10 -13.09
C VAL A 36 -5.39 -16.80 -13.26
N GLY A 37 -5.51 -17.58 -14.33
CA GLY A 37 -6.52 -18.58 -14.51
C GLY A 37 -6.25 -19.61 -13.43
N ILE A 38 -6.93 -19.47 -12.29
CA ILE A 38 -7.00 -20.49 -11.26
C ILE A 38 -7.71 -21.68 -11.89
N VAL A 39 -6.98 -22.54 -12.60
CA VAL A 39 -7.47 -23.84 -13.05
C VAL A 39 -7.17 -24.82 -11.93
N ILE A 40 -8.10 -24.92 -10.98
CA ILE A 40 -8.11 -25.98 -9.98
C ILE A 40 -9.43 -26.73 -10.14
N ALA A 41 -9.42 -28.05 -9.94
CA ALA A 41 -10.66 -28.82 -9.82
C ALA A 41 -11.52 -28.19 -8.70
N PRO A 42 -12.67 -27.56 -9.03
CA PRO A 42 -13.35 -26.64 -8.11
C PRO A 42 -13.86 -27.33 -6.84
N GLU A 43 -14.17 -28.62 -6.92
CA GLU A 43 -14.67 -29.42 -5.80
C GLU A 43 -13.58 -29.77 -4.77
N ALA A 44 -12.37 -30.09 -5.23
CA ALA A 44 -11.23 -30.35 -4.36
C ALA A 44 -10.79 -29.08 -3.63
N THR A 45 -10.80 -27.93 -4.31
CA THR A 45 -10.54 -26.62 -3.68
C THR A 45 -11.62 -26.24 -2.67
N SER A 46 -12.90 -26.41 -3.02
CA SER A 46 -14.01 -26.12 -2.11
C SER A 46 -13.93 -26.96 -0.83
N THR A 47 -13.63 -28.24 -0.95
CA THR A 47 -13.46 -29.15 0.19
C THR A 47 -12.28 -28.74 1.07
N ALA A 48 -11.15 -28.39 0.46
CA ALA A 48 -9.95 -27.96 1.17
C ALA A 48 -10.13 -26.62 1.91
N LEU A 49 -10.88 -25.68 1.35
CA LEU A 49 -11.10 -24.36 1.94
C LEU A 49 -12.20 -24.33 3.01
N ARG A 50 -13.04 -25.35 3.10
CA ARG A 50 -14.18 -25.40 4.04
C ARG A 50 -13.78 -25.13 5.50
N PRO A 51 -12.74 -25.76 6.08
CA PRO A 51 -12.38 -25.49 7.48
C PRO A 51 -11.94 -24.05 7.73
N VAL A 52 -11.31 -23.41 6.73
CA VAL A 52 -10.91 -22.00 6.78
C VAL A 52 -12.15 -21.11 6.78
N ALA A 53 -13.09 -21.35 5.86
CA ALA A 53 -14.34 -20.59 5.76
C ALA A 53 -15.17 -20.71 7.04
N GLU A 54 -15.34 -21.92 7.58
CA GLU A 54 -16.09 -22.16 8.82
C GLU A 54 -15.45 -21.45 10.02
N ALA A 55 -14.12 -21.37 10.09
CA ALA A 55 -13.43 -20.64 11.15
C ALA A 55 -13.57 -19.12 10.99
N LEU A 56 -13.49 -18.60 9.76
CA LEU A 56 -13.74 -17.19 9.46
C LEU A 56 -15.18 -16.78 9.83
N ASP A 57 -16.17 -17.61 9.52
CA ASP A 57 -17.59 -17.37 9.86
C ASP A 57 -17.83 -17.32 11.37
N ARG A 58 -17.03 -18.07 12.15
CA ARG A 58 -17.05 -18.03 13.63
C ARG A 58 -16.23 -16.89 14.23
N ASN A 59 -15.65 -16.02 13.40
CA ASN A 59 -14.72 -14.97 13.82
C ASN A 59 -13.45 -15.51 14.53
N ASP A 60 -13.06 -16.76 14.26
CA ASP A 60 -11.94 -17.45 14.88
C ASP A 60 -10.73 -17.46 13.94
N GLY A 61 -9.97 -16.37 13.97
CA GLY A 61 -8.80 -16.21 13.11
C GLY A 61 -7.64 -17.13 13.47
N ALA A 62 -7.51 -17.55 14.72
CA ALA A 62 -6.49 -18.51 15.13
C ALA A 62 -6.73 -19.87 14.46
N SER A 63 -7.95 -20.38 14.52
CA SER A 63 -8.35 -21.61 13.83
C SER A 63 -8.28 -21.45 12.31
N ALA A 64 -8.69 -20.31 11.76
CA ALA A 64 -8.65 -20.07 10.31
C ALA A 64 -7.21 -20.08 9.79
N LEU A 65 -6.28 -19.41 10.49
CA LEU A 65 -4.87 -19.38 10.13
C LEU A 65 -4.22 -20.77 10.27
N ALA A 66 -4.56 -21.51 11.33
CA ALA A 66 -4.09 -22.89 11.52
C ALA A 66 -4.57 -23.81 10.39
N ALA A 67 -5.85 -23.75 10.05
CA ALA A 67 -6.43 -24.51 8.94
C ALA A 67 -5.76 -24.16 7.60
N ALA A 68 -5.55 -22.87 7.33
CA ALA A 68 -4.86 -22.42 6.12
C ALA A 68 -3.42 -22.98 6.05
N ARG A 69 -2.67 -22.92 7.15
CA ARG A 69 -1.28 -23.42 7.21
C ARG A 69 -1.18 -24.95 7.12
N ALA A 70 -2.23 -25.69 7.45
CA ALA A 70 -2.25 -27.15 7.37
C ALA A 70 -2.38 -27.68 5.93
N LEU A 71 -2.97 -26.91 5.00
CA LEU A 71 -3.09 -27.27 3.59
C LEU A 71 -1.73 -27.48 2.95
N PRO A 72 -1.51 -28.34 1.93
CA PRO A 72 -0.21 -28.43 1.24
C PRO A 72 0.23 -27.09 0.62
N SER A 73 1.54 -26.86 0.51
CA SER A 73 2.07 -25.66 -0.17
C SER A 73 1.59 -25.57 -1.62
N GLY A 74 1.19 -24.38 -2.05
CA GLY A 74 0.69 -24.11 -3.39
C GLY A 74 -0.52 -23.19 -3.36
N THR A 75 -1.14 -22.99 -4.52
CA THR A 75 -2.18 -21.96 -4.74
C THR A 75 -3.37 -22.08 -3.79
N VAL A 76 -3.78 -23.29 -3.39
CA VAL A 76 -4.89 -23.48 -2.44
C VAL A 76 -4.54 -22.96 -1.04
N ARG A 77 -3.34 -23.27 -0.52
CA ARG A 77 -2.85 -22.71 0.75
C ARG A 77 -2.71 -21.20 0.65
N GLU A 78 -2.12 -20.69 -0.44
CA GLU A 78 -1.91 -19.25 -0.61
C GLU A 78 -3.25 -18.49 -0.69
N THR A 79 -4.24 -19.05 -1.38
CA THR A 79 -5.62 -18.53 -1.41
C THR A 79 -6.23 -18.50 -0.01
N ALA A 80 -6.08 -19.59 0.76
CA ALA A 80 -6.57 -19.64 2.15
C ALA A 80 -5.90 -18.57 3.03
N LEU A 81 -4.57 -18.44 2.96
CA LEU A 81 -3.81 -17.45 3.70
C LEU A 81 -4.21 -16.03 3.30
N TRP A 82 -4.47 -15.78 2.01
CA TRP A 82 -4.94 -14.49 1.51
C TRP A 82 -6.35 -14.14 2.00
N LEU A 83 -7.27 -15.12 2.04
CA LEU A 83 -8.61 -14.94 2.62
C LEU A 83 -8.53 -14.57 4.11
N VAL A 84 -7.70 -15.30 4.87
CA VAL A 84 -7.45 -15.01 6.29
C VAL A 84 -6.84 -13.61 6.47
N ALA A 85 -5.82 -13.27 5.68
CA ALA A 85 -5.11 -11.99 5.79
C ALA A 85 -6.01 -10.76 5.52
N ARG A 86 -7.01 -10.90 4.65
CA ARG A 86 -7.97 -9.84 4.31
C ARG A 86 -9.13 -9.71 5.29
N SER A 87 -9.39 -10.74 6.08
CA SER A 87 -10.52 -10.80 7.00
C SER A 87 -10.32 -9.89 8.22
N SER A 88 -11.43 -9.49 8.85
CA SER A 88 -11.45 -8.72 10.11
C SER A 88 -11.61 -9.62 11.33
N VAL A 89 -11.01 -10.80 11.33
CA VAL A 89 -11.20 -11.80 12.41
C VAL A 89 -10.34 -11.54 13.65
N ASP A 90 -10.82 -12.01 14.79
CA ASP A 90 -10.10 -11.99 16.06
C ASP A 90 -9.04 -13.10 16.13
N GLY A 91 -8.16 -13.03 17.12
CA GLY A 91 -7.22 -14.13 17.43
C GLY A 91 -6.01 -14.25 16.51
N ILE A 92 -5.76 -13.25 15.65
CA ILE A 92 -4.51 -13.12 14.90
C ILE A 92 -3.79 -11.87 15.37
N ASP A 93 -2.58 -12.03 15.91
CA ASP A 93 -1.76 -10.91 16.34
C ASP A 93 -1.12 -10.16 15.15
N ALA A 94 -0.62 -8.96 15.42
CA ALA A 94 0.01 -8.13 14.40
C ALA A 94 1.23 -8.82 13.76
N GLN A 95 2.03 -9.54 14.54
CA GLN A 95 3.23 -10.22 14.06
C GLN A 95 2.87 -11.28 13.00
N ALA A 96 1.84 -12.08 13.26
CA ALA A 96 1.30 -13.06 12.35
C ALA A 96 0.76 -12.38 11.10
N ARG A 97 0.03 -11.26 11.22
CA ARG A 97 -0.45 -10.49 10.07
C ARG A 97 0.70 -9.94 9.21
N PHE A 98 1.75 -9.39 9.81
CA PHE A 98 2.93 -8.95 9.07
C PHE A 98 3.65 -10.13 8.37
N SER A 99 3.72 -11.31 8.99
CA SER A 99 4.31 -12.50 8.35
C SER A 99 3.52 -12.98 7.12
N LEU A 100 2.20 -12.72 7.07
CA LEU A 100 1.38 -13.03 5.90
C LEU A 100 1.73 -12.15 4.70
N LEU A 101 2.20 -10.92 4.90
CA LEU A 101 2.67 -10.07 3.80
C LEU A 101 3.89 -10.68 3.09
N ASP A 102 4.80 -11.29 3.86
CA ASP A 102 5.98 -11.95 3.30
C ASP A 102 5.60 -13.23 2.55
N ALA A 103 4.67 -14.00 3.12
CA ALA A 103 4.17 -15.23 2.51
C ALA A 103 3.33 -14.98 1.24
N LEU A 104 2.74 -13.79 1.10
CA LEU A 104 1.85 -13.42 0.01
C LEU A 104 2.49 -12.40 -0.95
N ALA A 105 3.82 -12.32 -1.01
CA ALA A 105 4.50 -11.42 -1.94
C ALA A 105 3.99 -11.60 -3.39
N GLY A 106 3.53 -10.52 -4.01
CA GLY A 106 2.95 -10.54 -5.36
C GLY A 106 1.45 -10.83 -5.45
N TRP A 107 0.79 -11.16 -4.33
CA TRP A 107 -0.67 -11.33 -4.29
C TRP A 107 -1.41 -9.98 -4.29
N PRO A 108 -2.70 -9.96 -4.71
CA PRO A 108 -3.49 -8.75 -4.65
C PRO A 108 -3.71 -8.24 -3.23
N ASP A 109 -4.00 -6.95 -3.10
CA ASP A 109 -4.44 -6.30 -1.87
C ASP A 109 -3.45 -6.30 -0.69
N LEU A 110 -2.14 -6.42 -0.97
CA LEU A 110 -1.10 -6.32 0.06
C LEU A 110 -1.17 -5.01 0.88
N ALA A 111 -1.55 -3.89 0.26
CA ALA A 111 -1.73 -2.63 0.97
C ALA A 111 -2.89 -2.68 1.98
N LEU A 112 -3.98 -3.41 1.68
CA LEU A 112 -5.07 -3.62 2.63
C LEU A 112 -4.61 -4.52 3.78
N ILE A 113 -3.95 -5.63 3.46
CA ILE A 113 -3.42 -6.58 4.45
C ILE A 113 -2.46 -5.85 5.39
N GLN A 114 -1.60 -4.98 4.86
CA GLN A 114 -0.68 -4.20 5.67
C GLN A 114 -1.41 -3.20 6.58
N ARG A 115 -2.40 -2.46 6.08
CA ARG A 115 -3.20 -1.57 6.93
C ARG A 115 -3.90 -2.32 8.06
N ARG A 116 -4.35 -3.55 7.83
CA ARG A 116 -4.93 -4.39 8.90
C ARG A 116 -3.90 -4.84 9.91
N ALA A 117 -2.71 -5.25 9.46
CA ALA A 117 -1.59 -5.57 10.35
C ALA A 117 -1.20 -4.36 11.22
N GLU A 118 -1.15 -3.17 10.62
CA GLU A 118 -0.89 -1.91 11.32
C GLU A 118 -1.99 -1.56 12.32
N ALA A 119 -3.27 -1.74 11.97
CA ALA A 119 -4.38 -1.51 12.87
C ALA A 119 -4.34 -2.44 14.09
N THR A 120 -4.11 -3.74 13.88
CA THR A 120 -3.94 -4.70 14.98
C THR A 120 -2.76 -4.31 15.87
N LEU A 121 -1.61 -3.92 15.28
CA LEU A 121 -0.44 -3.50 16.06
C LEU A 121 -0.72 -2.23 16.87
N PHE A 122 -1.53 -1.33 16.32
CA PHE A 122 -1.93 -0.10 16.99
C PHE A 122 -2.88 -0.36 18.16
N GLU A 123 -3.81 -1.31 18.01
CA GLU A 123 -4.71 -1.77 19.08
C GLU A 123 -3.95 -2.52 20.18
N GLU A 124 -2.93 -3.32 19.82
CA GLU A 124 -2.06 -3.99 20.79
C GLU A 124 -1.21 -3.02 21.62
N ASP A 125 -1.04 -1.77 21.15
CA ASP A 125 -0.26 -0.69 21.76
C ASP A 125 1.09 -1.12 22.40
N PRO A 126 1.95 -1.85 21.66
CA PRO A 126 3.21 -2.32 22.22
C PRO A 126 4.21 -1.16 22.38
N ASP A 127 5.24 -1.42 23.19
CA ASP A 127 6.38 -0.52 23.30
C ASP A 127 7.13 -0.37 21.96
N ALA A 128 8.04 0.61 21.89
CA ALA A 128 8.77 0.89 20.66
C ALA A 128 9.60 -0.29 20.13
N ARG A 129 10.06 -1.19 21.02
CA ARG A 129 10.76 -2.41 20.61
C ARG A 129 9.81 -3.40 19.96
N GLY A 130 8.60 -3.56 20.49
CA GLY A 130 7.52 -4.34 19.89
C GLY A 130 7.12 -3.79 18.53
N ILE A 131 6.95 -2.47 18.40
CA ILE A 131 6.67 -1.82 17.12
C ILE A 131 7.77 -2.12 16.09
N ALA A 132 9.04 -1.95 16.48
CA ALA A 132 10.17 -2.21 15.60
C ALA A 132 10.26 -3.68 15.17
N ARG A 133 10.00 -4.62 16.09
CA ARG A 133 10.00 -6.07 15.82
C ARG A 133 8.90 -6.46 14.82
N ALA A 134 7.69 -5.93 14.99
CA ALA A 134 6.54 -6.29 14.14
C ALA A 134 6.62 -5.64 12.76
N MET A 135 6.84 -4.33 12.68
CA MET A 135 6.83 -3.60 11.41
C MET A 135 8.13 -3.80 10.61
N GLY A 136 9.27 -4.01 11.28
CA GLY A 136 10.58 -4.03 10.65
C GLY A 136 10.88 -2.72 9.92
N SER A 137 11.37 -2.81 8.68
CA SER A 137 11.68 -1.68 7.81
C SER A 137 10.54 -1.27 6.87
N ARG A 138 9.35 -1.87 7.00
CA ARG A 138 8.21 -1.57 6.11
C ARG A 138 7.77 -0.12 6.25
N GLN A 139 7.52 0.53 5.12
CA GLN A 139 6.93 1.85 5.09
C GLN A 139 5.45 1.77 5.46
N PRO A 140 4.93 2.64 6.34
CA PRO A 140 3.52 2.62 6.73
C PRO A 140 2.55 2.75 5.54
N ALA A 141 1.47 1.98 5.58
CA ALA A 141 0.40 1.99 4.57
C ALA A 141 -0.82 2.82 5.00
N GLY A 142 -1.05 2.97 6.31
CA GLY A 142 -2.24 3.62 6.89
C GLY A 142 -1.93 4.77 7.87
N PHE A 143 -2.98 5.29 8.51
CA PHE A 143 -2.85 6.28 9.58
C PHE A 143 -2.16 5.65 10.79
N GLU A 144 -2.65 4.49 11.23
CA GLU A 144 -2.17 3.72 12.37
C GLU A 144 -0.67 3.39 12.24
N GLY A 145 -0.26 2.89 11.08
CA GLY A 145 1.16 2.62 10.79
C GLY A 145 2.03 3.87 10.86
N ARG A 146 1.53 5.04 10.43
CA ARG A 146 2.28 6.30 10.53
C ARG A 146 2.42 6.76 11.97
N ILE A 147 1.38 6.60 12.79
CA ILE A 147 1.46 6.87 14.23
C ILE A 147 2.48 5.95 14.90
N LEU A 148 2.42 4.64 14.64
CA LEU A 148 3.36 3.65 15.17
C LEU A 148 4.80 3.98 14.76
N ALA A 149 5.04 4.30 13.49
CA ALA A 149 6.36 4.68 13.01
C ALA A 149 6.88 5.97 13.68
N ALA A 150 6.02 6.97 13.85
CA ALA A 150 6.41 8.21 14.54
C ALA A 150 6.72 7.97 16.03
N ARG A 151 5.94 7.14 16.74
CA ARG A 151 6.23 6.72 18.12
C ARG A 151 7.58 6.03 18.22
N ARG A 152 7.88 5.12 17.29
CA ARG A 152 9.19 4.45 17.21
C ARG A 152 10.33 5.47 17.05
N HIS A 153 10.22 6.40 16.12
CA HIS A 153 11.24 7.45 15.91
C HIS A 153 11.41 8.34 17.15
N LEU A 154 10.34 8.71 17.84
CA LEU A 154 10.44 9.48 19.09
C LEU A 154 11.18 8.71 20.18
N SER A 155 10.91 7.42 20.34
CA SER A 155 11.61 6.59 21.32
C SER A 155 13.12 6.45 21.04
N ALA A 156 13.51 6.55 19.77
CA ALA A 156 14.90 6.56 19.32
C ALA A 156 15.54 7.96 19.39
N ASN A 157 14.84 8.96 19.91
CA ASN A 157 15.25 10.37 19.94
C ASN A 157 15.42 11.00 18.54
N GLU A 158 14.79 10.42 17.51
CA GLU A 158 14.86 10.84 16.10
C GLU A 158 13.71 11.82 15.77
N ARG A 159 13.66 12.95 16.48
CA ARG A 159 12.53 13.91 16.39
C ARG A 159 12.24 14.39 14.96
N THR A 160 13.28 14.63 14.16
CA THR A 160 13.14 15.06 12.76
C THR A 160 12.43 14.00 11.91
N ALA A 161 12.77 12.72 12.11
CA ALA A 161 12.14 11.62 11.37
C ALA A 161 10.65 11.48 11.74
N ALA A 162 10.32 11.58 13.04
CA ALA A 162 8.92 11.61 13.48
C ALA A 162 8.14 12.80 12.89
N ALA A 163 8.72 14.00 12.90
CA ALA A 163 8.09 15.20 12.35
C ALA A 163 7.83 15.08 10.83
N ASN A 164 8.76 14.47 10.09
CA ASN A 164 8.61 14.22 8.65
C ASN A 164 7.43 13.28 8.32
N ILE A 165 7.01 12.44 9.26
CA ILE A 165 5.82 11.59 9.12
C ILE A 165 4.55 12.33 9.52
N ILE A 166 4.57 13.02 10.67
CA ILE A 166 3.38 13.61 11.27
C ILE A 166 2.91 14.89 10.58
N ARG A 167 3.82 15.79 10.18
CA ARG A 167 3.41 17.08 9.57
C ARG A 167 2.64 16.91 8.26
N PRO A 168 3.08 16.07 7.29
CA PRO A 168 2.30 15.83 6.09
C PRO A 168 0.95 15.16 6.40
N LEU A 169 0.93 14.22 7.35
CA LEU A 169 -0.29 13.56 7.81
C LEU A 169 -1.31 14.59 8.32
N TRP A 170 -0.87 15.50 9.20
CA TRP A 170 -1.70 16.56 9.77
C TRP A 170 -2.25 17.52 8.71
N ARG A 171 -1.40 17.99 7.78
CA ARG A 171 -1.79 18.99 6.77
C ARG A 171 -2.69 18.45 5.65
N THR A 172 -2.60 17.17 5.33
CA THR A 172 -3.19 16.64 4.08
C THR A 172 -4.26 15.58 4.28
N ALA A 173 -4.28 14.88 5.41
CA ALA A 173 -5.27 13.85 5.65
C ALA A 173 -6.57 14.44 6.18
N ARG A 174 -7.70 13.85 5.75
CA ARG A 174 -8.98 14.06 6.42
C ARG A 174 -9.01 13.22 7.68
N LEU A 175 -8.66 13.84 8.80
CA LEU A 175 -8.65 13.19 10.10
C LEU A 175 -10.04 13.28 10.75
N SER A 176 -10.43 12.25 11.48
CA SER A 176 -11.55 12.35 12.41
C SER A 176 -11.13 13.15 13.64
N SER A 177 -12.10 13.68 14.41
CA SER A 177 -11.80 14.37 15.67
C SER A 177 -10.98 13.52 16.64
N GLY A 178 -11.22 12.21 16.67
CA GLY A 178 -10.43 11.27 17.46
C GLY A 178 -8.99 11.14 16.97
N ALA A 179 -8.79 11.08 15.64
CA ALA A 179 -7.46 11.03 15.05
C ALA A 179 -6.68 12.35 15.26
N GLU A 180 -7.34 13.50 15.15
CA GLU A 180 -6.74 14.80 15.44
C GLU A 180 -6.32 14.90 16.91
N ALA A 181 -7.22 14.55 17.83
CA ALA A 181 -6.95 14.56 19.27
C ALA A 181 -5.76 13.66 19.62
N LEU A 182 -5.67 12.49 18.98
CA LEU A 182 -4.53 11.60 19.14
C LEU A 182 -3.23 12.23 18.63
N VAL A 183 -3.23 12.85 17.45
CA VAL A 183 -2.03 13.49 16.91
C VAL A 183 -1.56 14.63 17.80
N ILE A 184 -2.48 15.48 18.28
CA ILE A 184 -2.15 16.56 19.20
C ILE A 184 -1.59 16.00 20.52
N ARG A 185 -2.23 14.98 21.11
CA ARG A 185 -1.78 14.37 22.36
C ARG A 185 -0.36 13.83 22.25
N ASP A 186 -0.06 13.07 21.19
CA ASP A 186 1.21 12.33 21.09
C ASP A 186 2.32 13.17 20.41
N PHE A 187 1.96 14.17 19.59
CA PHE A 187 2.90 14.81 18.66
C PHE A 187 2.78 16.33 18.55
N ALA A 188 1.98 17.02 19.38
CA ALA A 188 1.89 18.49 19.34
C ALA A 188 3.26 19.21 19.31
N PRO A 189 4.29 18.78 20.07
CA PRO A 189 5.62 19.41 20.01
C PRO A 189 6.37 19.24 18.68
N LEU A 190 5.86 18.44 17.73
CA LEU A 190 6.42 18.28 16.39
C LEU A 190 5.74 19.20 15.37
N LEU A 191 4.53 19.68 15.65
CA LEU A 191 3.77 20.58 14.78
C LEU A 191 4.26 22.02 14.95
N THR A 192 4.19 22.78 13.86
CA THR A 192 4.49 24.21 13.84
C THR A 192 3.23 25.02 13.59
N ALA A 193 3.28 26.33 13.86
CA ALA A 193 2.17 27.22 13.52
C ALA A 193 1.75 27.13 12.04
N GLN A 194 2.71 26.90 11.14
CA GLN A 194 2.45 26.75 9.70
C GLN A 194 1.69 25.45 9.35
N ASP A 195 1.72 24.44 10.22
CA ASP A 195 0.99 23.20 9.98
C ASP A 195 -0.51 23.33 10.29
N HIS A 196 -0.97 24.44 10.90
CA HIS A 196 -2.36 24.68 11.27
C HIS A 196 -3.13 25.60 10.30
N ILE A 197 -2.52 25.99 9.18
CA ILE A 197 -3.03 26.98 8.22
C ILE A 197 -3.48 26.29 6.94
#